data_AF-A0A0U5IK28-F1
#
_entry.id   AF-A0A0U5IK28-F1
#
_cell.length_a   1.000
_cell.length_b   1.000
_cell.length_c   1.000
_cell.angle_alpha   90.00
_cell.angle_beta   90.00
_cell.angle_gamma   90.00
#
_symmetry.space_group_name_H-M   'P 1'
#
loop_
_entity.id
_entity.type
_entity.pdbx_description
1 polymer ?
#
loop_
_entity_poly.entity_id
_entity_poly.type
_entity_poly.pdbx_seq_one_letter_code
_entity_poly.pdbx_strand_id
1 'polypeptide(L)'
;MTPEHPTPAMRHLAPIGFSALVLSGLVLAATPSSGQAADPTPETSRLQALEQRVDDLARRLQQLESGAGASASATPKPGDIHWSFDAALSRGPFNVTHQSFDRGSGRFDVLLKIVAPIPDPLPWQVATGAPVPVVAKVGLADGTASESLVFRLARGPKLDPGAILHLEAQVPPEQAAAISGLSVGIRGE
;
A
#
# COMPACT_ATOMS: atom_id res chain seq x y z
N MET A 1 -27.43 41.79 7.05
CA MET A 1 -28.20 41.73 8.31
C MET A 1 -28.06 40.33 8.89
N THR A 2 -27.03 40.12 9.70
CA THR A 2 -27.04 39.24 10.88
C THR A 2 -28.04 39.84 11.91
N PRO A 3 -28.53 39.12 12.96
CA PRO A 3 -27.72 38.29 13.86
C PRO A 3 -28.44 37.10 14.55
N GLU A 4 -27.72 36.53 15.54
CA GLU A 4 -28.17 35.82 16.75
C GLU A 4 -28.27 34.28 16.72
N HIS A 5 -27.15 33.68 17.14
CA HIS A 5 -27.13 32.56 18.08
C HIS A 5 -28.03 32.83 19.30
N PRO A 6 -28.45 31.77 20.01
CA PRO A 6 -27.85 31.61 21.33
C PRO A 6 -27.48 30.15 21.68
N THR A 7 -26.24 29.96 22.13
CA THR A 7 -25.89 29.02 23.20
C THR A 7 -26.23 29.72 24.53
N PRO A 8 -26.52 29.00 25.64
CA PRO A 8 -25.40 28.73 26.55
C PRO A 8 -25.54 27.45 27.42
N ALA A 9 -24.38 27.11 28.00
CA ALA A 9 -24.21 26.60 29.37
C ALA A 9 -24.57 25.12 29.61
N MET A 10 -23.63 24.24 29.98
CA MET A 10 -22.90 24.13 31.26
C MET A 10 -23.14 22.66 31.70
N ARG A 11 -22.28 21.89 32.36
CA ARG A 11 -20.99 22.08 33.04
C ARG A 11 -20.59 20.70 33.60
N HIS A 12 -19.31 20.62 33.98
CA HIS A 12 -18.73 19.76 35.03
C HIS A 12 -18.52 18.27 34.72
N LEU A 13 -17.27 17.75 34.63
CA LEU A 13 -16.16 17.72 35.61
C LEU A 13 -16.29 16.50 36.54
N ALA A 14 -15.41 15.51 36.37
CA ALA A 14 -14.53 15.04 37.44
C ALA A 14 -13.47 14.03 36.92
N PRO A 15 -12.23 14.13 37.43
CA PRO A 15 -11.12 13.18 37.23
C PRO A 15 -11.17 12.07 38.31
N ILE A 16 -10.05 11.37 38.55
CA ILE A 16 -9.72 10.38 39.63
C ILE A 16 -9.50 8.97 39.01
N GLY A 17 -8.39 8.26 39.25
CA GLY A 17 -7.34 8.50 40.22
C GLY A 17 -6.09 7.64 40.03
N PHE A 18 -5.05 8.10 40.71
CA PHE A 18 -3.85 7.37 41.07
C PHE A 18 -4.17 6.02 41.71
N SER A 19 -3.38 5.00 41.40
CA SER A 19 -3.03 3.96 42.37
C SER A 19 -1.60 3.51 42.11
N ALA A 20 -0.74 3.91 43.03
CA ALA A 20 0.61 3.42 43.20
C ALA A 20 0.60 2.18 44.13
N LEU A 21 1.67 1.40 44.02
CA LEU A 21 2.34 0.65 45.11
C LEU A 21 1.71 -0.64 45.63
N VAL A 22 2.41 -1.78 45.45
CA VAL A 22 3.05 -2.65 46.50
C VAL A 22 3.99 -3.63 45.73
N LEU A 23 5.32 -3.66 45.79
CA LEU A 23 6.32 -3.89 46.86
C LEU A 23 6.18 -5.22 47.62
N SER A 24 7.00 -6.22 47.27
CA SER A 24 7.60 -7.32 48.09
C SER A 24 8.14 -8.37 47.10
N GLY A 25 9.40 -8.77 47.05
CA GLY A 25 10.43 -8.87 48.08
C GLY A 25 10.94 -10.30 48.08
N LEU A 26 12.08 -10.57 47.42
CA LEU A 26 12.89 -11.75 47.73
C LEU A 26 14.37 -11.38 47.57
N VAL A 27 15.00 -11.12 48.72
CA VAL A 27 16.45 -11.05 48.88
C VAL A 27 16.96 -12.47 49.08
N LEU A 28 17.91 -12.93 48.25
CA LEU A 28 18.73 -14.08 48.60
C LEU A 28 20.20 -13.86 48.17
N ALA A 29 21.00 -13.60 49.20
CA ALA A 29 22.41 -13.93 49.44
C ALA A 29 23.40 -14.10 48.26
N ALA A 30 24.36 -13.16 48.25
CA ALA A 30 25.80 -13.29 48.05
C ALA A 30 26.42 -14.61 47.53
N THR A 31 27.26 -14.48 46.49
CA THR A 31 28.61 -15.05 46.46
C THR A 31 29.59 -14.04 45.84
N PRO A 32 30.80 -13.84 46.41
CA PRO A 32 31.87 -13.08 45.78
C PRO A 32 32.70 -14.04 44.92
N SER A 33 32.96 -13.69 43.67
CA SER A 33 34.00 -14.38 42.91
C SER A 33 34.75 -13.37 42.05
N SER A 34 36.01 -13.17 42.43
CA SER A 34 37.03 -12.49 41.67
C SER A 34 37.03 -12.98 40.22
N GLY A 35 36.92 -12.04 39.28
CA GLY A 35 37.02 -12.29 37.86
C GLY A 35 37.42 -10.99 37.18
N GLN A 36 38.70 -10.65 37.25
CA GLN A 36 39.29 -9.64 36.38
C GLN A 36 39.23 -10.19 34.95
N ALA A 37 38.26 -9.73 34.17
CA ALA A 37 38.22 -9.89 32.73
C ALA A 37 38.23 -8.48 32.13
N ALA A 38 39.14 -8.26 31.19
CA ALA A 38 39.35 -6.99 30.52
C ALA A 38 38.02 -6.42 30.01
N ASP A 39 37.72 -5.20 30.47
CA ASP A 39 36.62 -4.40 29.97
C ASP A 39 36.86 -4.19 28.46
N PRO A 40 35.99 -4.66 27.55
CA PRO A 40 36.11 -4.30 26.15
C PRO A 40 35.96 -2.79 26.09
N THR A 41 36.97 -2.10 25.55
CA THR A 41 36.97 -0.64 25.40
C THR A 41 35.60 -0.17 24.89
N PRO A 42 35.01 0.89 25.47
CA PRO A 42 33.64 1.31 25.17
C PRO A 42 33.41 1.62 23.67
N GLU A 43 34.49 1.89 22.94
CA GLU A 43 34.49 2.05 21.49
C GLU A 43 34.21 0.75 20.73
N THR A 44 34.76 -0.39 21.16
CA THR A 44 34.51 -1.69 20.54
C THR A 44 33.08 -2.16 20.78
N SER A 45 32.53 -1.93 21.98
CA SER A 45 31.12 -2.21 22.28
C SER A 45 30.17 -1.30 21.51
N ARG A 46 30.52 -0.04 21.27
CA ARG A 46 29.75 0.87 20.43
C ARG A 46 29.79 0.44 18.96
N LEU A 47 30.95 0.05 18.45
CA LEU A 47 31.11 -0.37 17.07
C LEU A 47 30.29 -1.64 16.79
N GLN A 48 30.35 -2.62 17.70
CA GLN A 48 29.54 -3.83 17.62
C GLN A 48 28.02 -3.54 17.71
N ALA A 49 27.61 -2.57 18.52
CA ALA A 49 26.21 -2.14 18.60
C ALA A 49 25.74 -1.40 17.32
N LEU A 50 26.65 -0.70 16.63
CA LEU A 50 26.36 -0.07 15.35
C LEU A 50 26.24 -1.12 14.24
N GLU A 51 27.16 -2.08 14.17
CA GLU A 51 27.10 -3.20 13.21
C GLU A 51 25.78 -3.97 13.37
N GLN A 52 25.41 -4.29 14.61
CA GLN A 52 24.15 -5.00 14.89
C GLN A 52 22.91 -4.18 14.50
N ARG A 53 22.95 -2.85 14.62
CA ARG A 53 21.87 -1.97 14.15
C ARG A 53 21.81 -1.90 12.63
N VAL A 54 22.96 -1.89 11.95
CA VAL A 54 23.01 -1.92 10.48
C VAL A 54 22.47 -3.25 9.96
N ASP A 55 22.84 -4.38 10.57
CA ASP A 55 22.31 -5.70 10.21
C ASP A 55 20.80 -5.81 10.46
N ASP A 56 20.31 -5.27 11.58
CA ASP A 56 18.87 -5.21 11.86
C ASP A 56 18.13 -4.32 10.84
N LEU A 57 18.71 -3.19 10.46
CA LEU A 57 18.14 -2.29 9.44
C LEU A 57 18.14 -2.95 8.06
N ALA A 58 19.22 -3.63 7.69
CA ALA A 58 19.35 -4.35 6.43
C ALA A 58 18.35 -5.52 6.37
N ARG A 59 18.17 -6.25 7.47
CA ARG A 59 17.17 -7.32 7.56
C ARG A 59 15.74 -6.78 7.46
N ARG A 60 15.45 -5.65 8.11
CA ARG A 60 14.14 -4.98 7.99
C ARG A 60 13.90 -4.43 6.59
N LEU A 61 14.92 -3.89 5.92
CA LEU A 61 14.84 -3.48 4.53
C LEU A 61 14.60 -4.68 3.62
N GLN A 62 15.33 -5.77 3.77
CA GLN A 62 15.12 -6.98 2.98
C GLN A 62 13.72 -7.57 3.20
N GLN A 63 13.21 -7.53 4.44
CA GLN A 63 11.85 -7.96 4.78
C GLN A 63 10.79 -7.00 4.23
N LEU A 64 11.06 -5.70 4.22
CA LEU A 64 10.21 -4.68 3.61
C LEU A 64 10.29 -4.71 2.09
N GLU A 65 11.40 -5.09 1.46
CA GLU A 65 11.53 -5.24 0.01
C GLU A 65 10.87 -6.53 -0.45
N SER A 66 11.01 -7.60 0.33
CA SER A 66 10.25 -8.84 0.15
C SER A 66 8.74 -8.63 0.38
N GLY A 67 8.38 -7.70 1.28
CA GLY A 67 7.00 -7.29 1.56
C GLY A 67 6.45 -6.19 0.65
N ALA A 68 7.29 -5.35 0.06
CA ALA A 68 6.93 -4.24 -0.83
C ALA A 68 6.91 -4.70 -2.29
N GLY A 69 7.69 -5.72 -2.65
CA GLY A 69 7.41 -6.57 -3.81
C GLY A 69 6.11 -7.38 -3.65
N ALA A 70 5.59 -7.48 -2.43
CA ALA A 70 4.29 -8.06 -2.09
C ALA A 70 3.24 -7.01 -1.72
N SER A 71 3.44 -5.73 -2.06
CA SER A 71 2.37 -4.72 -2.04
C SER A 71 1.44 -4.89 -3.25
N ALA A 72 0.92 -6.10 -3.43
CA ALA A 72 -0.24 -6.44 -4.26
C ALA A 72 -0.75 -7.87 -3.99
N SER A 73 -0.47 -8.46 -2.83
CA SER A 73 -1.04 -9.76 -2.47
C SER A 73 -1.66 -9.68 -1.09
N ALA A 74 -2.77 -8.93 -1.01
CA ALA A 74 -3.82 -9.31 -0.10
C ALA A 74 -4.10 -10.80 -0.32
N THR A 75 -4.12 -11.60 0.76
CA THR A 75 -4.50 -13.00 0.68
C THR A 75 -5.82 -13.08 -0.09
N PRO A 76 -5.89 -13.77 -1.25
CA PRO A 76 -7.04 -13.72 -2.11
C PRO A 76 -8.24 -14.22 -1.32
N LYS A 77 -9.18 -13.31 -1.05
CA LYS A 77 -10.47 -13.66 -0.47
C LYS A 77 -11.20 -14.55 -1.48
N PRO A 78 -12.05 -15.48 -1.02
CA PRO A 78 -12.89 -16.24 -1.94
C PRO A 78 -13.71 -15.26 -2.80
N GLY A 79 -13.43 -15.25 -4.11
CA GLY A 79 -14.00 -14.28 -5.08
C GLY A 79 -13.01 -13.29 -5.68
N ASP A 80 -11.78 -13.20 -5.14
CA ASP A 80 -10.70 -12.38 -5.72
C ASP A 80 -10.20 -12.99 -7.03
N ILE A 81 -9.96 -12.13 -8.01
CA ILE A 81 -9.40 -12.50 -9.31
C ILE A 81 -7.89 -12.37 -9.29
N HIS A 82 -7.22 -13.12 -10.17
CA HIS A 82 -5.78 -12.99 -10.35
C HIS A 82 -5.44 -11.72 -11.14
N TRP A 83 -4.65 -10.82 -10.56
CA TRP A 83 -4.17 -9.61 -11.24
C TRP A 83 -2.73 -9.79 -11.73
N SER A 84 -2.47 -9.35 -12.96
CA SER A 84 -1.13 -9.26 -13.52
C SER A 84 -0.97 -7.88 -14.16
N PHE A 85 0.16 -7.21 -13.90
CA PHE A 85 0.47 -5.91 -14.47
C PHE A 85 1.77 -5.97 -15.24
N ASP A 86 1.78 -5.36 -16.42
CA ASP A 86 2.99 -5.26 -17.23
C ASP A 86 4.09 -4.46 -16.51
N ALA A 87 5.34 -4.68 -16.94
CA ALA A 87 6.50 -4.01 -16.37
C ALA A 87 6.38 -2.48 -16.42
N ALA A 88 5.73 -1.92 -17.45
CA ALA A 88 5.56 -0.48 -17.59
C ALA A 88 4.59 0.15 -16.56
N LEU A 89 3.70 -0.66 -15.96
CA LEU A 89 2.77 -0.23 -14.91
C LEU A 89 3.27 -0.53 -13.49
N SER A 90 4.20 -1.49 -13.37
CA SER A 90 4.77 -1.95 -12.11
C SER A 90 6.19 -1.43 -11.84
N ARG A 91 6.91 -0.97 -12.87
CA ARG A 91 8.21 -0.33 -12.80
C ARG A 91 8.07 1.04 -13.45
N GLY A 92 8.67 2.07 -12.85
CA GLY A 92 8.44 3.48 -13.18
C GLY A 92 8.36 3.78 -14.69
N PRO A 93 7.53 4.74 -15.11
CA PRO A 93 7.06 5.89 -14.33
C PRO A 93 5.78 5.66 -13.52
N PHE A 94 5.11 4.52 -13.68
CA PHE A 94 3.90 4.20 -12.94
C PHE A 94 4.15 3.19 -11.83
N ASN A 95 3.33 3.27 -10.78
CA ASN A 95 3.25 2.27 -9.73
C ASN A 95 1.78 2.06 -9.37
N VAL A 96 1.32 0.81 -9.39
CA VAL A 96 -0.04 0.44 -8.98
C VAL A 96 -0.13 0.55 -7.46
N THR A 97 -1.02 1.42 -6.97
CA THR A 97 -1.21 1.64 -5.53
C THR A 97 -2.49 1.01 -4.99
N HIS A 98 -3.46 0.77 -5.87
CA HIS A 98 -4.72 0.13 -5.51
C HIS A 98 -5.31 -0.52 -6.75
N GLN A 99 -5.96 -1.67 -6.54
CA GLN A 99 -6.74 -2.38 -7.54
C GLN A 99 -7.96 -2.98 -6.85
N SER A 100 -9.12 -2.87 -7.50
CA SER A 100 -10.34 -3.52 -7.04
C SER A 100 -11.18 -3.97 -8.20
N PHE A 101 -11.89 -5.08 -7.98
CA PHE A 101 -12.90 -5.58 -8.88
C PHE A 101 -14.18 -5.81 -8.09
N ASP A 102 -15.26 -5.17 -8.52
CA ASP A 102 -16.59 -5.42 -8.00
C ASP A 102 -17.33 -6.36 -8.95
N ARG A 103 -17.51 -7.60 -8.50
CA ARG A 103 -18.21 -8.64 -9.25
C ARG A 103 -19.71 -8.35 -9.41
N GLY A 104 -20.32 -7.57 -8.52
CA GLY A 104 -21.74 -7.22 -8.58
C GLY A 104 -22.04 -6.21 -9.67
N SER A 105 -21.18 -5.19 -9.81
CA SER A 105 -21.32 -4.19 -10.88
C SER A 105 -20.56 -4.55 -12.14
N GLY A 106 -19.51 -5.38 -12.08
CA GLY A 106 -18.55 -5.61 -13.18
C GLY A 106 -17.50 -4.51 -13.32
N ARG A 107 -17.33 -3.66 -12.28
CA ARG A 107 -16.41 -2.52 -12.32
C ARG A 107 -15.02 -2.90 -11.87
N PHE A 108 -14.02 -2.45 -12.63
CA PHE A 108 -12.61 -2.48 -12.27
C PHE A 108 -12.14 -1.07 -11.95
N ASP A 109 -11.44 -0.92 -10.82
CA ASP A 109 -10.76 0.32 -10.48
C ASP A 109 -9.28 0.05 -10.28
N VAL A 110 -8.44 0.92 -10.85
CA VAL A 110 -6.98 0.89 -10.69
C VAL A 110 -6.51 2.29 -10.36
N LEU A 111 -5.70 2.43 -9.30
CA LEU A 111 -5.03 3.68 -8.96
C LEU A 111 -3.54 3.58 -9.31
N LEU A 112 -3.11 4.39 -10.27
CA LEU A 112 -1.71 4.49 -10.69
C LEU A 112 -1.09 5.74 -10.09
N LYS A 113 -0.04 5.58 -9.29
CA LYS A 113 0.81 6.68 -8.85
C LYS A 113 1.91 6.92 -9.87
N ILE A 114 2.11 8.17 -10.24
CA ILE A 114 3.22 8.60 -11.09
C ILE A 114 4.44 8.79 -10.18
N VAL A 115 5.48 8.01 -10.39
CA VAL A 115 6.72 8.06 -9.58
C VAL A 115 7.89 8.71 -10.30
N ALA A 116 7.80 8.84 -11.63
CA ALA A 116 8.79 9.52 -12.47
C ALA A 116 8.08 10.20 -13.65
N PRO A 117 8.73 11.13 -14.37
CA PRO A 117 8.15 11.75 -15.56
C PRO A 117 7.72 10.71 -16.60
N ILE A 118 6.52 10.90 -17.17
CA ILE A 118 6.00 10.01 -18.23
C ILE A 118 6.74 10.35 -19.54
N PRO A 119 7.36 9.35 -20.22
CA PRO A 119 8.14 9.60 -21.43
C PRO A 119 7.31 10.12 -22.60
N ASP A 120 6.05 9.67 -22.72
CA ASP A 120 5.08 10.19 -23.67
C ASP A 120 3.76 10.57 -22.95
N PRO A 121 3.58 11.84 -22.57
CA PRO A 121 2.41 12.28 -21.83
C PRO A 121 1.20 12.57 -22.73
N LEU A 122 1.35 12.67 -24.06
CA LEU A 122 0.27 13.05 -24.99
C LEU A 122 -0.96 12.13 -24.91
N PRO A 123 -0.81 10.79 -24.93
CA PRO A 123 -1.94 9.86 -24.82
C PRO A 123 -2.67 9.89 -23.46
N TRP A 124 -2.04 10.49 -22.44
CA TRP A 124 -2.58 10.58 -21.09
C TRP A 124 -3.25 11.94 -20.81
N GLN A 125 -3.02 12.94 -21.65
CA GLN A 125 -3.66 14.26 -21.57
C GLN A 125 -5.07 14.22 -22.15
N VAL A 126 -5.94 13.47 -21.48
CA VAL A 126 -7.33 13.28 -21.88
C VAL A 126 -8.29 13.82 -20.83
N ALA A 127 -9.49 14.18 -21.26
CA ALA A 127 -10.55 14.56 -20.34
C ALA A 127 -10.98 13.37 -19.45
N THR A 128 -11.51 13.66 -18.27
CA THR A 128 -12.16 12.65 -17.43
C THR A 128 -13.26 11.91 -18.22
N GLY A 129 -13.29 10.58 -18.10
CA GLY A 129 -14.18 9.66 -18.81
C GLY A 129 -13.64 9.18 -20.18
N ALA A 130 -12.56 9.78 -20.68
CA ALA A 130 -11.94 9.41 -21.93
C ALA A 130 -11.04 8.16 -21.78
N PRO A 131 -10.86 7.37 -22.85
CA PRO A 131 -9.95 6.24 -22.84
C PRO A 131 -8.50 6.68 -22.65
N VAL A 132 -7.74 5.90 -21.90
CA VAL A 132 -6.29 6.06 -21.67
C VAL A 132 -5.54 4.91 -22.36
N PRO A 133 -4.21 4.99 -22.56
CA PRO A 133 -3.43 3.93 -23.21
C PRO A 133 -3.22 2.70 -22.30
N VAL A 134 -4.22 2.32 -21.50
CA VAL A 134 -4.20 1.15 -20.62
C VAL A 134 -5.29 0.19 -21.07
N VAL A 135 -4.88 -1.04 -21.36
CA VAL A 135 -5.74 -2.13 -21.81
C VAL A 135 -5.57 -3.32 -20.90
N ALA A 136 -6.61 -4.14 -20.77
CA ALA A 136 -6.54 -5.39 -20.08
C ALA A 136 -7.09 -6.55 -20.89
N LYS A 137 -6.51 -7.72 -20.68
CA LYS A 137 -7.04 -8.99 -21.15
C LYS A 137 -7.74 -9.67 -19.98
N VAL A 138 -9.00 -10.03 -20.17
CA VAL A 138 -9.81 -10.69 -19.16
C VAL A 138 -9.61 -12.20 -19.30
N GLY A 139 -9.15 -12.85 -18.25
CA GLY A 139 -9.12 -14.31 -18.14
C GLY A 139 -10.43 -14.82 -17.56
N LEU A 140 -11.05 -15.78 -18.24
CA LEU A 140 -12.25 -16.47 -17.78
C LEU A 140 -11.88 -17.77 -17.03
N ALA A 141 -12.82 -18.28 -16.23
CA ALA A 141 -12.60 -19.48 -15.41
C ALA A 141 -12.35 -20.77 -16.23
N ASP A 142 -12.75 -20.79 -17.50
CA ASP A 142 -12.51 -21.87 -18.47
C ASP A 142 -11.08 -21.82 -19.07
N GLY A 143 -10.28 -20.80 -18.71
CA GLY A 143 -8.95 -20.57 -19.27
C GLY A 143 -8.96 -19.80 -20.59
N THR A 144 -10.13 -19.39 -21.09
CA THR A 144 -10.24 -18.58 -22.30
C THR A 144 -9.95 -17.12 -21.98
N ALA A 145 -9.13 -16.46 -22.81
CA ALA A 145 -8.94 -15.01 -22.73
C ALA A 145 -10.05 -14.32 -23.55
N SER A 146 -10.78 -13.40 -22.92
CA SER A 146 -11.81 -12.58 -23.56
C SER A 146 -11.21 -11.32 -24.23
N GLU A 147 -12.08 -10.54 -24.85
CA GLU A 147 -11.81 -9.29 -25.56
C GLU A 147 -10.98 -8.29 -24.71
N SER A 148 -10.23 -7.42 -25.39
CA SER A 148 -9.42 -6.40 -24.72
C SER A 148 -10.31 -5.31 -24.10
N LEU A 149 -10.26 -5.20 -22.77
CA LEU A 149 -10.95 -4.18 -22.00
C LEU A 149 -10.13 -2.88 -21.97
N VAL A 150 -10.75 -1.76 -22.33
CA VAL A 150 -10.08 -0.44 -22.35
C VAL A 150 -10.41 0.33 -21.07
N PHE A 151 -9.37 0.85 -20.40
CA PHE A 151 -9.54 1.71 -19.23
C PHE A 151 -9.81 3.15 -19.62
N ARG A 152 -10.55 3.84 -18.76
CA ARG A 152 -10.89 5.26 -18.87
C ARG A 152 -10.36 6.02 -17.67
N LEU A 153 -10.05 7.30 -17.87
CA LEU A 153 -9.61 8.17 -16.79
C LEU A 153 -10.82 8.59 -15.93
N ALA A 154 -11.04 7.94 -14.79
CA ALA A 154 -12.10 8.32 -13.86
C ALA A 154 -11.80 9.66 -13.18
N ARG A 155 -10.55 9.87 -12.72
CA ARG A 155 -10.12 11.12 -12.07
C ARG A 155 -8.62 11.37 -12.21
N GLY A 156 -8.24 12.63 -12.10
CA GLY A 156 -6.86 13.07 -11.95
C GLY A 156 -6.12 13.15 -13.28
N PRO A 157 -6.40 14.11 -14.18
CA PRO A 157 -5.62 14.31 -15.40
C PRO A 157 -4.21 14.88 -15.14
N LYS A 158 -3.76 14.92 -13.88
CA LYS A 158 -2.47 15.47 -13.49
C LYS A 158 -1.38 14.43 -13.75
N LEU A 159 -0.38 14.82 -14.52
CA LEU A 159 0.71 13.94 -14.95
C LEU A 159 2.02 14.18 -14.19
N ASP A 160 2.00 15.06 -13.18
CA ASP A 160 3.17 15.38 -12.37
C ASP A 160 3.61 14.19 -11.51
N PRO A 161 4.92 13.99 -11.29
CA PRO A 161 5.41 13.02 -10.32
C PRO A 161 4.78 13.25 -8.94
N GLY A 162 4.25 12.18 -8.34
CA GLY A 162 3.49 12.19 -7.10
C GLY A 162 1.97 12.23 -7.29
N ALA A 163 1.48 12.55 -8.49
CA ALA A 163 0.05 12.50 -8.80
C ALA A 163 -0.47 11.05 -8.87
N ILE A 164 -1.79 10.92 -8.70
CA ILE A 164 -2.51 9.64 -8.77
C ILE A 164 -3.55 9.74 -9.88
N LEU A 165 -3.46 8.80 -10.83
CA LEU A 165 -4.46 8.58 -11.87
C LEU A 165 -5.45 7.53 -11.36
N HIS A 166 -6.74 7.84 -11.40
CA HIS A 166 -7.79 6.87 -11.16
C HIS A 166 -8.31 6.38 -12.50
N LEU A 167 -8.11 5.09 -12.77
CA LEU A 167 -8.57 4.43 -13.97
C LEU A 167 -9.74 3.51 -13.64
N GLU A 168 -10.74 3.51 -14.50
CA GLU A 168 -11.90 2.61 -14.40
C GLU A 168 -12.11 1.85 -15.70
N ALA A 169 -12.58 0.62 -15.58
CA ALA A 169 -13.09 -0.16 -16.70
C ALA A 169 -14.33 -0.94 -16.26
N GLN A 170 -15.18 -1.29 -17.22
CA GLN A 170 -16.48 -1.86 -16.94
C GLN A 170 -16.76 -3.01 -17.89
N VAL A 171 -17.11 -4.17 -17.35
CA VAL A 171 -17.66 -5.29 -18.11
C VAL A 171 -19.16 -5.43 -17.81
N PRO A 172 -19.92 -6.08 -18.68
CA PRO A 172 -21.30 -6.43 -18.36
C PRO A 172 -21.36 -7.32 -17.10
N PRO A 173 -22.30 -7.08 -16.17
CA PRO A 173 -22.38 -7.80 -14.90
C PRO A 173 -22.56 -9.31 -15.10
N GLU A 174 -23.21 -9.73 -16.19
CA GLU A 174 -23.35 -11.14 -16.56
C GLU A 174 -22.00 -11.83 -16.87
N GLN A 175 -21.01 -11.08 -17.35
CA GLN A 175 -19.66 -11.60 -17.63
C GLN A 175 -18.77 -11.55 -16.39
N ALA A 176 -19.02 -10.60 -15.47
CA ALA A 176 -18.22 -10.37 -14.27
C ALA A 176 -18.08 -11.62 -13.38
N ALA A 177 -19.11 -12.45 -13.30
CA ALA A 177 -19.09 -13.69 -12.52
C ALA A 177 -18.14 -14.76 -13.09
N ALA A 178 -17.87 -14.75 -14.40
CA ALA A 178 -17.00 -15.72 -15.05
C ALA A 178 -15.52 -15.32 -15.03
N ILE A 179 -15.21 -14.10 -14.57
CA ILE A 179 -13.83 -13.59 -14.56
C ILE A 179 -13.04 -14.26 -13.45
N SER A 180 -11.89 -14.82 -13.85
CA SER A 180 -10.90 -15.46 -12.98
C SER A 180 -9.62 -14.65 -12.87
N GLY A 181 -9.31 -13.82 -13.87
CA GLY A 181 -8.11 -12.98 -13.86
C GLY A 181 -8.16 -11.79 -14.80
N LEU A 182 -7.22 -10.87 -14.59
CA LEU A 182 -7.03 -9.68 -15.41
C LEU A 182 -5.53 -9.42 -15.60
N SER A 183 -5.10 -9.31 -16.85
CA SER A 183 -3.74 -8.89 -17.21
C SER A 183 -3.79 -7.49 -17.81
N VAL A 184 -3.23 -6.50 -17.10
CA VAL A 184 -3.29 -5.08 -17.44
C VAL A 184 -1.95 -4.58 -17.97
N GLY A 185 -1.98 -3.90 -19.11
CA GLY A 185 -0.79 -3.39 -19.79
C GLY A 185 -1.01 -2.02 -20.40
N ILE A 186 0.10 -1.35 -20.74
CA ILE A 186 0.04 -0.17 -21.60
C ILE A 186 -0.10 -0.68 -23.04
N ARG A 187 -1.05 -0.12 -23.81
CA ARG A 187 -1.16 -0.43 -25.23
C ARG A 187 0.11 0.06 -25.93
N GLY A 188 1.02 -0.86 -26.25
CA GLY A 188 2.09 -0.61 -27.22
C GLY A 188 1.49 -0.52 -28.60
N GLU A 189 1.87 0.51 -29.36
CA GLU A 189 1.71 0.52 -30.82
C GLU A 189 2.63 -0.51 -31.48
#